data_AF-A0A8S3PWG1-F1
#
_entry.id   AF-A0A8S3PWG1-F1
#
_cell.length_a   1.000
_cell.length_b   1.000
_cell.length_c   1.000
_cell.angle_alpha   90.00
_cell.angle_beta   90.00
_cell.angle_gamma   90.00
#
_symmetry.space_group_name_H-M   'P 1'
#
loop_
_entity.id
_entity.type
_entity.pdbx_description
1 polymer ?
#
loop_
_entity_poly.entity_id
_entity_poly.type
_entity_poly.pdbx_seq_one_letter_code
_entity_poly.pdbx_strand_id
1 'polypeptide(L)'
;MTDGEFRARKIDTGKRKYWENEEIRSKKIYSGIKKYEENEIYRDNMIHAGIQKYQEDENYRDTLIDYGIHKYQEDEDYRKALIQSGIEKYKDDNEYREKLKQASIHKYEADKYANDDAHRIKIKQQTSVRRESLQEENKQISEVIRKFKDEVKKGPECVCACCLRLFFEKQVQICKKDSYDNSIFDSVTTNKYEHKCTDDCKTNCAFEGTCRTSLWICYTCHRKMLKGKIPADSFSNSLLLEDVPVELKRLNSIEQQLIAQNIPFMKIMALPKGGQKGVHGPVVCVPSDLKKVTSILPRSEDESLLLKVKLKRKLNYKGYDKYQFVRPNHLEQALLYLKDQNIWYKDVTINNEWINPIPELDDNQVVNE
;
A
#
# COMPACT_ATOMS: atom_id res chain seq x y z
N MET A 1 -4.13 79.36 -3.12
CA MET A 1 -3.95 77.90 -3.02
C MET A 1 -3.88 77.57 -1.55
N THR A 2 -4.87 76.86 -1.04
CA THR A 2 -4.92 76.46 0.38
C THR A 2 -3.84 75.40 0.65
N ASP A 3 -3.37 75.27 1.90
CA ASP A 3 -2.38 74.25 2.29
C ASP A 3 -2.85 72.82 1.93
N GLY A 4 -4.16 72.58 1.98
CA GLY A 4 -4.79 71.32 1.55
C GLY A 4 -4.64 71.04 0.04
N GLU A 5 -4.86 72.05 -0.81
CA GLU A 5 -4.72 71.93 -2.27
C GLU A 5 -3.28 71.67 -2.69
N PHE A 6 -2.32 72.32 -2.03
CA PHE A 6 -0.90 72.09 -2.29
C PHE A 6 -0.47 70.66 -1.94
N ARG A 7 -0.90 70.15 -0.78
CA ARG A 7 -0.61 68.78 -0.35
C ARG A 7 -1.22 67.74 -1.28
N ALA A 8 -2.47 67.93 -1.69
CA ALA A 8 -3.14 67.04 -2.64
C ALA A 8 -2.38 66.97 -3.99
N ARG A 9 -1.98 68.13 -4.52
CA ARG A 9 -1.23 68.21 -5.79
C ARG A 9 0.16 67.57 -5.70
N LYS A 10 0.82 67.67 -4.55
CA LYS A 10 2.11 67.01 -4.28
C LYS A 10 1.96 65.48 -4.19
N ILE A 11 0.90 65.00 -3.53
CA ILE A 11 0.59 63.55 -3.45
C ILE A 11 0.29 62.99 -4.84
N ASP A 12 -0.54 63.68 -5.62
CA ASP A 12 -0.91 63.24 -6.97
C ASP A 12 0.30 63.19 -7.91
N THR A 13 1.13 64.23 -7.89
CA THR A 13 2.40 64.25 -8.65
C THR A 13 3.35 63.13 -8.19
N GLY A 14 3.36 62.79 -6.90
CA GLY A 14 4.13 61.67 -6.37
C GLY A 14 3.61 60.31 -6.83
N LYS A 15 2.29 60.10 -6.84
CA LYS A 15 1.66 58.88 -7.37
C LYS A 15 1.95 58.71 -8.86
N ARG A 16 1.84 59.79 -9.63
CA ARG A 16 2.12 59.78 -11.07
C ARG A 16 3.57 59.37 -11.37
N LYS A 17 4.54 59.99 -10.67
CA LYS A 17 5.96 59.63 -10.79
C LYS A 17 6.25 58.18 -10.39
N TYR A 18 5.52 57.62 -9.43
CA TYR A 18 5.67 56.22 -9.03
C TYR A 18 5.21 55.24 -10.12
N TRP A 19 4.12 55.56 -10.84
CA TRP A 19 3.62 54.70 -11.91
C TRP A 19 4.39 54.85 -13.23
N GLU A 20 4.82 56.06 -13.56
CA GLU A 20 5.47 56.39 -14.84
C GLU A 20 6.99 56.16 -14.86
N ASN A 21 7.66 56.20 -13.70
CA ASN A 21 9.12 56.05 -13.62
C ASN A 21 9.51 54.78 -12.86
N GLU A 22 10.01 53.80 -13.62
CA GLU A 22 10.41 52.50 -13.11
C GLU A 22 11.56 52.57 -12.09
N GLU A 23 12.54 53.46 -12.28
CA GLU A 23 13.68 53.61 -11.36
C GLU A 23 13.23 54.15 -10.00
N ILE A 24 12.31 55.12 -9.99
CA ILE A 24 11.71 55.67 -8.78
C ILE A 24 10.86 54.60 -8.06
N ARG A 25 10.09 53.83 -8.82
CA ARG A 25 9.27 52.72 -8.30
C ARG A 25 10.14 51.66 -7.64
N SER A 26 11.18 51.19 -8.32
CA SER A 26 12.11 50.17 -7.83
C SER A 26 12.86 50.63 -6.58
N LYS A 27 13.34 51.89 -6.54
CA LYS A 27 13.98 52.46 -5.33
C LYS A 27 13.01 52.54 -4.14
N LYS A 28 11.75 52.90 -4.39
CA LYS A 28 10.69 52.96 -3.37
C LYS A 28 10.36 51.58 -2.81
N ILE A 29 10.20 50.57 -3.68
CA ILE A 29 9.93 49.18 -3.29
C ILE A 29 11.11 48.63 -2.47
N TYR A 30 12.34 48.77 -2.97
CA TYR A 30 13.54 48.31 -2.26
C TYR A 30 13.68 48.95 -0.88
N SER A 31 13.49 50.27 -0.79
CA SER A 31 13.55 50.98 0.51
C SER A 31 12.45 50.51 1.47
N GLY A 32 11.27 50.14 0.94
CA GLY A 32 10.16 49.58 1.72
C GLY A 32 10.47 48.19 2.25
N ILE A 33 11.01 47.30 1.41
CA ILE A 33 11.43 45.95 1.78
C ILE A 33 12.51 46.01 2.86
N LYS A 34 13.58 46.79 2.61
CA LYS A 34 14.67 46.97 3.56
C LYS A 34 14.17 47.47 4.93
N LYS A 35 13.24 48.42 4.93
CA LYS A 35 12.64 48.93 6.17
C LYS A 35 11.78 47.88 6.89
N TYR A 36 11.10 47.00 6.16
CA TYR A 36 10.32 45.89 6.73
C TYR A 36 11.21 44.82 7.37
N GLU A 37 12.37 44.56 6.77
CA GLU A 37 13.37 43.64 7.32
C GLU A 37 14.04 44.20 8.58
N GLU A 38 14.48 45.47 8.54
CA GLU A 38 15.33 46.07 9.58
C GLU A 38 14.57 46.69 10.76
N ASN A 39 13.29 47.07 10.60
CA ASN A 39 12.53 47.79 11.64
C ASN A 39 11.29 47.01 12.10
N GLU A 40 11.38 46.48 13.32
CA GLU A 40 10.32 45.64 13.90
C GLU A 40 9.00 46.40 14.11
N ILE A 41 9.06 47.63 14.62
CA ILE A 41 7.86 48.45 14.86
C ILE A 41 7.14 48.75 13.54
N TYR A 42 7.90 49.04 12.48
CA TYR A 42 7.33 49.28 11.16
C TYR A 42 6.70 48.00 10.57
N ARG A 43 7.37 46.86 10.74
CA ARG A 43 6.86 45.55 10.31
C ARG A 43 5.57 45.19 11.02
N ASP A 44 5.52 45.30 12.35
CA ASP A 44 4.33 44.98 13.14
C ASP A 44 3.16 45.88 12.79
N ASN A 45 3.40 47.18 12.64
CA ASN A 45 2.36 48.12 12.19
C ASN A 45 1.83 47.77 10.79
N MET A 46 2.70 47.32 9.88
CA MET A 46 2.30 46.93 8.54
C MET A 46 1.49 45.62 8.54
N ILE A 47 1.87 44.65 9.37
CA ILE A 47 1.13 43.39 9.56
C ILE A 47 -0.26 43.70 10.15
N HIS A 48 -0.33 44.51 11.21
CA HIS A 48 -1.59 44.91 11.82
C HIS A 48 -2.51 45.64 10.85
N ALA A 49 -1.98 46.61 10.09
CA ALA A 49 -2.76 47.30 9.06
C ALA A 49 -3.26 46.34 7.97
N GLY A 50 -2.45 45.34 7.58
CA GLY A 50 -2.85 44.30 6.64
C GLY A 50 -3.96 43.40 7.16
N ILE A 51 -3.87 42.97 8.43
CA ILE A 51 -4.90 42.15 9.09
C ILE A 51 -6.21 42.93 9.20
N GLN A 52 -6.15 44.19 9.63
CA GLN A 52 -7.33 45.04 9.75
C GLN A 52 -7.99 45.24 8.38
N LYS A 53 -7.18 45.52 7.34
CA LYS A 53 -7.70 45.65 5.98
C LYS A 53 -8.34 44.36 5.48
N TYR A 54 -7.77 43.20 5.78
CA TYR A 54 -8.36 41.90 5.43
C TYR A 54 -9.71 41.67 6.12
N GLN A 55 -9.90 42.20 7.34
CA GLN A 55 -11.15 42.09 8.10
C GLN A 55 -12.24 43.06 7.62
N GLU A 56 -11.86 44.26 7.17
CA GLU A 56 -12.79 45.36 6.84
C GLU A 56 -13.11 45.48 5.34
N ASP A 57 -12.17 45.16 4.45
CA ASP A 57 -12.29 45.33 3.00
C ASP A 57 -12.48 43.98 2.30
N GLU A 58 -13.70 43.74 1.82
CA GLU A 58 -14.11 42.50 1.12
C GLU A 58 -13.34 42.31 -0.19
N ASN A 59 -13.19 43.36 -1.00
CA ASN A 59 -12.50 43.27 -2.29
C ASN A 59 -11.00 42.97 -2.13
N TYR A 60 -10.38 43.57 -1.12
CA TYR A 60 -8.99 43.26 -0.76
C TYR A 60 -8.82 41.81 -0.29
N ARG A 61 -9.78 41.30 0.50
CA ARG A 61 -9.79 39.92 0.99
C ARG A 61 -9.89 38.91 -0.15
N ASP A 62 -10.85 39.09 -1.05
CA ASP A 62 -11.08 38.18 -2.17
C ASP A 62 -9.88 38.17 -3.13
N THR A 63 -9.34 39.34 -3.46
CA THR A 63 -8.13 39.45 -4.30
C THR A 63 -6.94 38.70 -3.69
N LEU A 64 -6.78 38.76 -2.36
CA LEU A 64 -5.72 38.04 -1.66
C LEU A 64 -5.94 36.53 -1.63
N ILE A 65 -7.19 36.08 -1.45
CA ILE A 65 -7.56 34.66 -1.49
C ILE A 65 -7.27 34.11 -2.89
N ASP A 66 -7.72 34.80 -3.95
CA ASP A 66 -7.52 34.40 -5.34
C ASP A 66 -6.04 34.32 -5.70
N TYR A 67 -5.24 35.32 -5.29
CA TYR A 67 -3.79 35.29 -5.44
C TYR A 67 -3.18 34.07 -4.74
N GLY A 68 -3.63 33.75 -3.52
CA GLY A 68 -3.18 32.58 -2.77
C GLY A 68 -3.53 31.25 -3.44
N ILE A 69 -4.73 31.14 -4.01
CA ILE A 69 -5.20 29.97 -4.76
C ILE A 69 -4.34 29.78 -6.02
N HIS A 70 -4.14 30.84 -6.80
CA HIS A 70 -3.34 30.81 -8.01
C HIS A 70 -1.90 30.39 -7.70
N LYS A 71 -1.30 31.00 -6.67
CA LYS A 71 0.06 30.65 -6.22
C LYS A 71 0.15 29.19 -5.78
N TYR A 72 -0.85 28.66 -5.08
CA TYR A 72 -0.87 27.25 -4.69
C TYR A 72 -0.94 26.28 -5.89
N GLN A 73 -1.62 26.68 -6.95
CA GLN A 73 -1.76 25.86 -8.17
C GLN A 73 -0.45 25.84 -8.98
N GLU A 74 0.17 27.01 -9.17
CA GLU A 74 1.30 27.16 -10.09
C GLU A 74 2.67 26.96 -9.45
N ASP A 75 2.86 27.37 -8.19
CA ASP A 75 4.15 27.34 -7.49
C ASP A 75 4.26 26.06 -6.64
N GLU A 76 5.02 25.08 -7.14
CA GLU A 76 5.20 23.79 -6.49
C GLU A 76 5.95 23.89 -5.16
N ASP A 77 6.95 24.77 -5.05
CA ASP A 77 7.75 24.93 -3.84
C ASP A 77 6.93 25.60 -2.73
N TYR A 78 6.17 26.64 -3.09
CA TYR A 78 5.20 27.26 -2.18
C TYR A 78 4.16 26.24 -1.71
N ARG A 79 3.60 25.42 -2.61
CA ARG A 79 2.61 24.38 -2.25
C ARG A 79 3.20 23.36 -1.27
N LYS A 80 4.41 22.86 -1.52
CA LYS A 80 5.08 21.91 -0.62
C LYS A 80 5.34 22.52 0.75
N ALA A 81 5.88 23.74 0.80
CA ALA A 81 6.15 24.45 2.06
C ALA A 81 4.88 24.71 2.86
N LEU A 82 3.79 25.10 2.19
CA LEU A 82 2.50 25.35 2.84
C LEU A 82 1.91 24.06 3.45
N ILE A 83 1.95 22.94 2.70
CA ILE A 83 1.49 21.64 3.20
C ILE A 83 2.33 21.21 4.41
N GLN A 84 3.65 21.31 4.32
CA GLN A 84 4.56 20.93 5.40
C GLN A 84 4.31 21.74 6.67
N SER A 85 4.15 23.06 6.55
CA SER A 85 3.79 23.93 7.67
C SER A 85 2.44 23.54 8.29
N GLY A 86 1.45 23.15 7.47
CA GLY A 86 0.17 22.64 7.95
C GLY A 86 0.29 21.33 8.74
N ILE A 87 1.15 20.40 8.30
CA ILE A 87 1.42 19.13 8.99
C ILE A 87 2.07 19.38 10.35
N GLU A 88 3.07 20.25 10.40
CA GLU A 88 3.76 20.63 11.64
C GLU A 88 2.80 21.28 12.65
N LYS A 89 1.99 22.24 12.20
CA LYS A 89 0.94 22.86 13.03
C LYS A 89 -0.05 21.83 13.56
N TYR A 90 -0.51 20.89 12.73
CA TYR A 90 -1.44 19.86 13.16
C TYR A 90 -0.85 18.92 14.23
N LYS A 91 0.46 18.67 14.17
CA LYS A 91 1.17 17.82 15.13
C LYS A 91 1.31 18.50 16.49
N ASP A 92 1.73 19.76 16.50
CA ASP A 92 2.20 20.45 17.72
C ASP A 92 1.13 21.38 18.35
N ASP A 93 0.20 21.92 17.56
CA ASP A 93 -0.86 22.81 18.04
C ASP A 93 -2.19 22.06 18.19
N ASN A 94 -2.65 21.90 19.43
CA ASN A 94 -3.90 21.19 19.73
C ASN A 94 -5.16 22.00 19.35
N GLU A 95 -5.12 23.33 19.47
CA GLU A 95 -6.26 24.19 19.14
C GLU A 95 -6.50 24.22 17.63
N TYR A 96 -5.42 24.37 16.85
CA TYR A 96 -5.46 24.29 15.40
C TYR A 96 -6.00 22.95 14.91
N ARG A 97 -5.52 21.85 15.51
CA ARG A 97 -5.95 20.49 15.18
C ARG A 97 -7.45 20.27 15.40
N GLU A 98 -7.99 20.75 16.52
CA GLU A 98 -9.39 20.57 16.86
C GLU A 98 -10.30 21.43 15.98
N LYS A 99 -9.90 22.68 15.68
CA LYS A 99 -10.58 23.54 14.70
C LYS A 99 -10.65 22.87 13.31
N LEU A 100 -9.55 22.25 12.86
CA LEU A 100 -9.52 21.59 11.57
C LEU A 100 -10.46 20.37 11.51
N LYS A 101 -10.51 19.57 12.58
CA LYS A 101 -11.45 18.44 12.69
C LYS A 101 -12.90 18.92 12.66
N GLN A 102 -13.24 19.96 13.41
CA GLN A 102 -14.59 20.52 13.44
C GLN A 102 -15.02 21.06 12.07
N ALA A 103 -14.13 21.77 11.37
CA ALA A 103 -14.39 22.25 10.01
C ALA A 103 -14.61 21.07 9.03
N SER A 104 -13.83 20.00 9.15
CA SER A 104 -14.03 18.78 8.35
C SER A 104 -15.35 18.07 8.66
N ILE A 105 -15.76 18.02 9.93
CA ILE A 105 -17.07 17.46 10.33
C ILE A 105 -18.19 18.30 9.73
N HIS A 106 -18.15 19.62 9.91
CA HIS A 106 -19.16 20.54 9.38
C HIS A 106 -19.24 20.50 7.86
N LYS A 107 -18.10 20.40 7.16
CA LYS A 107 -18.07 20.21 5.70
C LYS A 107 -18.66 18.86 5.30
N TYR A 108 -18.34 17.77 6.01
CA TYR A 108 -18.90 16.46 5.73
C TYR A 108 -20.40 16.41 6.05
N GLU A 109 -20.88 17.14 7.06
CA GLU A 109 -22.29 17.32 7.35
C GLU A 109 -22.97 18.14 6.25
N ALA A 110 -22.40 19.26 5.82
CA ALA A 110 -22.92 20.05 4.71
C ALA A 110 -22.97 19.26 3.39
N ASP A 111 -21.86 18.62 2.98
CA ASP A 111 -21.74 17.92 1.70
C ASP A 111 -22.53 16.60 1.65
N LYS A 112 -22.75 15.94 2.79
CA LYS A 112 -23.56 14.70 2.88
C LYS A 112 -25.06 14.99 2.98
N TYR A 113 -25.47 16.22 3.31
CA TYR A 113 -26.86 16.59 3.60
C TYR A 113 -27.42 17.76 2.78
N ALA A 114 -26.65 18.37 1.86
CA ALA A 114 -27.12 19.50 1.06
C ALA A 114 -27.98 19.14 -0.16
N ASN A 115 -27.98 17.89 -0.66
CA ASN A 115 -28.75 17.54 -1.87
C ASN A 115 -29.77 16.43 -1.59
N ASP A 116 -31.02 16.87 -1.43
CA ASP A 116 -32.28 16.13 -1.53
C ASP A 116 -32.63 15.18 -0.35
N ASP A 117 -33.38 15.72 0.63
CA ASP A 117 -34.00 14.94 1.72
C ASP A 117 -34.87 13.78 1.19
N ALA A 118 -35.45 13.91 -0.01
CA ALA A 118 -36.22 12.84 -0.63
C ALA A 118 -35.32 11.68 -1.07
N HIS A 119 -34.12 11.99 -1.60
CA HIS A 119 -33.11 10.98 -1.92
C HIS A 119 -32.64 10.24 -0.65
N ARG A 120 -32.44 10.97 0.45
CA ARG A 120 -32.04 10.40 1.75
C ARG A 120 -33.10 9.45 2.32
N ILE A 121 -34.38 9.85 2.29
CA ILE A 121 -35.51 9.02 2.72
C ILE A 121 -35.62 7.80 1.82
N LYS A 122 -35.47 7.95 0.51
CA LYS A 122 -35.52 6.86 -0.47
C LYS A 122 -34.41 5.83 -0.28
N ILE A 123 -33.15 6.25 -0.07
CA ILE A 123 -32.04 5.33 0.19
C ILE A 123 -32.19 4.63 1.54
N LYS A 124 -32.63 5.34 2.60
CA LYS A 124 -32.91 4.74 3.91
C LYS A 124 -34.03 3.70 3.83
N GLN A 125 -35.13 4.03 3.16
CA GLN A 125 -36.25 3.12 2.94
C GLN A 125 -35.83 1.90 2.12
N GLN A 126 -35.15 2.09 0.98
CA GLN A 126 -34.64 0.98 0.16
C GLN A 126 -33.69 0.06 0.95
N THR A 127 -32.84 0.64 1.80
CA THR A 127 -31.91 -0.13 2.64
C THR A 127 -32.64 -0.86 3.77
N SER A 128 -33.66 -0.25 4.40
CA SER A 128 -34.50 -0.88 5.43
C SER A 128 -35.29 -2.05 4.85
N VAL A 129 -36.00 -1.82 3.75
CA VAL A 129 -36.77 -2.85 3.04
C VAL A 129 -35.86 -4.00 2.60
N ARG A 130 -34.67 -3.71 2.07
CA ARG A 130 -33.70 -4.75 1.71
C ARG A 130 -33.22 -5.54 2.94
N ARG A 131 -33.01 -4.88 4.08
CA ARG A 131 -32.60 -5.54 5.33
C ARG A 131 -33.71 -6.41 5.88
N GLU A 132 -34.94 -5.92 5.92
CA GLU A 132 -36.13 -6.67 6.37
C GLU A 132 -36.39 -7.88 5.48
N SER A 133 -36.31 -7.71 4.16
CA SER A 133 -36.41 -8.82 3.19
C SER A 133 -35.31 -9.85 3.38
N LEU A 134 -34.05 -9.43 3.57
CA LEU A 134 -32.94 -10.34 3.89
C LEU A 134 -33.16 -11.03 5.24
N GLN A 135 -33.71 -10.33 6.24
CA GLN A 135 -33.97 -10.86 7.57
C GLN A 135 -35.11 -11.89 7.56
N GLU A 136 -36.14 -11.67 6.72
CA GLU A 136 -37.21 -12.61 6.46
C GLU A 136 -36.71 -13.86 5.71
N GLU A 137 -35.91 -13.68 4.65
CA GLU A 137 -35.21 -14.78 3.97
C GLU A 137 -34.30 -15.55 4.94
N ASN A 138 -33.70 -14.87 5.92
CA ASN A 138 -32.82 -15.46 6.91
C ASN A 138 -33.55 -16.22 8.05
N LYS A 139 -34.88 -16.12 8.17
CA LYS A 139 -35.64 -16.96 9.12
C LYS A 139 -35.57 -18.44 8.75
N GLN A 140 -35.39 -18.75 7.47
CA GLN A 140 -35.14 -20.09 6.97
C GLN A 140 -33.62 -20.34 6.91
N ILE A 141 -32.98 -20.44 8.07
CA ILE A 141 -31.52 -20.64 8.17
C ILE A 141 -31.02 -21.80 7.30
N SER A 142 -31.83 -22.86 7.15
CA SER A 142 -31.56 -24.00 6.26
C SER A 142 -31.44 -23.60 4.79
N GLU A 143 -32.28 -22.69 4.32
CA GLU A 143 -32.24 -22.19 2.95
C GLU A 143 -31.07 -21.24 2.72
N VAL A 144 -30.73 -20.40 3.70
CA VAL A 144 -29.53 -19.56 3.67
C VAL A 144 -28.27 -20.43 3.60
N ILE A 145 -28.20 -21.48 4.42
CA ILE A 145 -27.10 -22.44 4.40
C ILE A 145 -27.03 -23.13 3.04
N ARG A 146 -28.17 -23.52 2.46
CA ARG A 146 -28.22 -24.13 1.12
C ARG A 146 -27.70 -23.16 0.05
N LYS A 147 -28.23 -21.93 -0.01
CA LYS A 147 -27.78 -20.87 -0.94
C LYS A 147 -26.28 -20.62 -0.79
N PHE A 148 -25.80 -20.47 0.45
CA PHE A 148 -24.38 -20.29 0.72
C PHE A 148 -23.54 -21.46 0.20
N LYS A 149 -23.94 -22.71 0.49
CA LYS A 149 -23.26 -23.92 0.00
C LYS A 149 -23.23 -23.98 -1.52
N ASP A 150 -24.33 -23.66 -2.18
CA ASP A 150 -24.43 -23.60 -3.64
C ASP A 150 -23.47 -22.54 -4.21
N GLU A 151 -23.39 -21.37 -3.60
CA GLU A 151 -22.49 -20.28 -4.01
C GLU A 151 -21.00 -20.57 -3.78
N VAL A 152 -20.65 -21.34 -2.75
CA VAL A 152 -19.24 -21.70 -2.45
C VAL A 152 -18.82 -23.05 -3.04
N LYS A 153 -19.74 -23.78 -3.70
CA LYS A 153 -19.53 -25.13 -4.22
C LYS A 153 -18.32 -25.23 -5.14
N LYS A 154 -18.15 -24.26 -6.04
CA LYS A 154 -17.05 -24.20 -7.02
C LYS A 154 -15.76 -23.57 -6.44
N GLY A 155 -15.76 -23.16 -5.17
CA GLY A 155 -14.63 -22.43 -4.59
C GLY A 155 -14.37 -21.07 -5.28
N PRO A 156 -13.35 -20.32 -4.83
CA PRO A 156 -12.95 -19.07 -5.46
C PRO A 156 -11.99 -19.34 -6.63
N GLU A 157 -12.50 -19.72 -7.79
CA GLU A 157 -11.69 -20.00 -9.00
C GLU A 157 -11.42 -18.77 -9.87
N CYS A 158 -12.18 -17.69 -9.68
CA CYS A 158 -12.20 -16.56 -10.59
C CYS A 158 -11.16 -15.52 -10.15
N VAL A 159 -10.16 -15.26 -10.99
CA VAL A 159 -9.09 -14.30 -10.70
C VAL A 159 -9.44 -12.95 -11.33
N CYS A 160 -9.43 -11.89 -10.53
CA CYS A 160 -9.67 -10.55 -11.05
C CYS A 160 -8.46 -10.05 -11.86
N ALA A 161 -8.68 -9.60 -13.09
CA ALA A 161 -7.66 -9.07 -14.00
C ALA A 161 -6.90 -7.85 -13.45
N CYS A 162 -7.49 -7.10 -12.52
CA CYS A 162 -6.92 -5.87 -11.97
C CYS A 162 -6.20 -6.05 -10.63
N CYS A 163 -6.78 -6.78 -9.67
CA CYS A 163 -6.18 -6.96 -8.34
C CYS A 163 -5.53 -8.34 -8.14
N LEU A 164 -5.67 -9.25 -9.11
CA LEU A 164 -5.10 -10.61 -9.11
C LEU A 164 -5.50 -11.49 -7.93
N ARG A 165 -6.54 -11.08 -7.19
CA ARG A 165 -7.10 -11.86 -6.08
C ARG A 165 -8.09 -12.90 -6.60
N LEU A 166 -8.19 -14.01 -5.87
CA LEU A 166 -9.16 -15.08 -6.08
C LEU A 166 -10.52 -14.70 -5.47
N PHE A 167 -11.58 -14.93 -6.23
CA PHE A 167 -12.97 -14.62 -5.88
C PHE A 167 -13.91 -15.76 -6.29
N PHE A 168 -15.05 -15.82 -5.62
CA PHE A 168 -16.19 -16.64 -6.08
C PHE A 168 -16.84 -15.99 -7.29
N GLU A 169 -17.46 -16.81 -8.16
CA GLU A 169 -18.14 -16.36 -9.39
C GLU A 169 -19.13 -15.21 -9.13
N LYS A 170 -19.89 -15.29 -8.02
CA LYS A 170 -20.84 -14.25 -7.61
C LYS A 170 -20.22 -12.89 -7.24
N GLN A 171 -18.91 -12.82 -7.00
CA GLN A 171 -18.19 -11.61 -6.57
C GLN A 171 -17.48 -10.90 -7.73
N VAL A 172 -17.52 -11.49 -8.92
CA VAL A 172 -16.91 -10.99 -10.14
C VAL A 172 -17.95 -10.89 -11.25
N GLN A 173 -17.55 -10.22 -12.33
CA GLN A 173 -18.27 -10.21 -13.59
C GLN A 173 -17.27 -10.25 -14.75
N ILE A 174 -17.77 -10.55 -15.95
CA ILE A 174 -16.94 -10.57 -17.17
C ILE A 174 -16.35 -9.18 -17.41
N CYS A 175 -15.04 -9.13 -17.61
CA CYS A 175 -14.29 -7.93 -17.87
C CYS A 175 -14.36 -7.58 -19.36
N LYS A 176 -15.21 -6.61 -19.72
CA LYS A 176 -15.32 -6.10 -21.09
C LYS A 176 -14.43 -4.88 -21.26
N LYS A 177 -13.42 -4.94 -22.13
CA LYS A 177 -12.49 -3.83 -22.39
C LYS A 177 -13.24 -2.55 -22.77
N ASP A 178 -14.27 -2.66 -23.60
CA ASP A 178 -15.09 -1.54 -24.11
C ASP A 178 -15.82 -0.73 -23.01
N SER A 179 -15.89 -1.25 -21.78
CA SER A 179 -16.53 -0.57 -20.66
C SER A 179 -15.63 0.45 -19.97
N TYR A 180 -14.35 0.56 -20.35
CA TYR A 180 -13.37 1.38 -19.64
C TYR A 180 -12.58 2.27 -20.61
N ASP A 181 -11.94 3.30 -20.05
CA ASP A 181 -10.90 4.04 -20.75
C ASP A 181 -9.72 3.11 -21.07
N ASN A 182 -9.33 3.05 -22.34
CA ASN A 182 -8.25 2.20 -22.85
C ASN A 182 -6.91 2.47 -22.14
N SER A 183 -6.60 3.74 -21.84
CA SER A 183 -5.33 4.12 -21.19
C SER A 183 -5.21 3.48 -19.80
N ILE A 184 -6.30 3.56 -19.03
CA ILE A 184 -6.35 2.98 -17.69
C ILE A 184 -6.39 1.45 -17.79
N PHE A 185 -7.23 0.90 -18.66
CA PHE A 185 -7.43 -0.55 -18.78
C PHE A 185 -6.12 -1.28 -19.05
N ASP A 186 -5.34 -0.84 -20.04
CA ASP A 186 -4.12 -1.53 -20.46
C ASP A 186 -3.02 -1.43 -19.39
N SER A 187 -3.02 -0.37 -18.55
CA SER A 187 -2.06 -0.23 -17.45
C SER A 187 -2.38 -1.05 -16.20
N VAL A 188 -3.66 -1.35 -15.94
CA VAL A 188 -4.11 -1.97 -14.68
C VAL A 188 -4.70 -3.36 -14.84
N THR A 189 -4.78 -3.91 -16.04
CA THR A 189 -5.34 -5.24 -16.28
C THR A 189 -4.33 -6.19 -16.92
N THR A 190 -4.49 -7.49 -16.68
CA THR A 190 -3.65 -8.52 -17.27
C THR A 190 -4.46 -9.78 -17.55
N ASN A 191 -4.06 -10.50 -18.59
CA ASN A 191 -4.63 -11.79 -18.97
C ASN A 191 -3.81 -12.97 -18.41
N LYS A 192 -2.89 -12.74 -17.46
CA LYS A 192 -1.98 -13.76 -16.90
C LYS A 192 -2.68 -15.06 -16.48
N TYR A 193 -3.90 -14.96 -15.96
CA TYR A 193 -4.68 -16.10 -15.44
C TYR A 193 -5.84 -16.53 -16.33
N GLU A 194 -5.97 -15.90 -17.51
CA GLU A 194 -6.91 -16.32 -18.54
C GLU A 194 -6.31 -17.49 -19.33
N HIS A 195 -7.03 -18.60 -19.37
CA HIS A 195 -6.69 -19.74 -20.21
C HIS A 195 -7.30 -19.54 -21.60
N LYS A 196 -6.44 -19.59 -22.61
CA LYS A 196 -6.85 -19.68 -24.02
C LYS A 196 -6.49 -21.08 -24.51
N CYS A 197 -7.45 -21.79 -25.07
CA CYS A 197 -7.20 -23.12 -25.63
C CYS A 197 -6.21 -23.00 -26.79
N THR A 198 -5.09 -23.71 -26.70
CA THR A 198 -4.09 -23.88 -27.77
C THR A 198 -4.13 -25.33 -28.26
N ASP A 199 -3.32 -25.68 -29.27
CA ASP A 199 -3.25 -27.04 -29.82
C ASP A 199 -2.84 -28.10 -28.77
N ASP A 200 -2.22 -27.67 -27.66
CA ASP A 200 -1.87 -28.53 -26.51
C ASP A 200 -3.08 -28.86 -25.62
N CYS A 201 -4.21 -28.16 -25.77
CA CYS A 201 -5.44 -28.52 -25.10
C CYS A 201 -6.05 -29.73 -25.77
N LYS A 202 -6.15 -30.84 -25.03
CA LYS A 202 -6.92 -32.02 -25.45
C LYS A 202 -8.34 -31.61 -25.84
N THR A 203 -8.99 -32.42 -26.67
CA THR A 203 -10.37 -32.27 -27.19
C THR A 203 -11.46 -32.07 -26.12
N ASN A 204 -11.11 -32.15 -24.83
CA ASN A 204 -11.93 -31.77 -23.69
C ASN A 204 -11.05 -30.99 -22.71
N CYS A 205 -11.04 -29.66 -22.82
CA CYS A 205 -10.12 -28.83 -22.04
C CYS A 205 -10.51 -28.88 -20.56
N ALA A 206 -9.55 -29.18 -19.67
CA ALA A 206 -9.82 -29.26 -18.23
C ALA A 206 -10.32 -27.94 -17.61
N PHE A 207 -10.13 -26.82 -18.30
CA PHE A 207 -10.60 -25.51 -17.88
C PHE A 207 -11.95 -25.13 -18.49
N GLU A 208 -12.50 -25.93 -19.40
CA GLU A 208 -13.79 -25.68 -20.02
C GLU A 208 -14.91 -25.64 -18.96
N GLY A 209 -15.74 -24.59 -19.01
CA GLY A 209 -16.78 -24.35 -18.00
C GLY A 209 -16.29 -23.83 -16.64
N THR A 210 -14.99 -23.56 -16.49
CA THR A 210 -14.42 -22.90 -15.29
C THR A 210 -14.29 -21.40 -15.47
N CYS A 211 -14.04 -20.68 -14.38
CA CYS A 211 -13.73 -19.25 -14.44
C CYS A 211 -12.43 -18.91 -15.18
N ARG A 212 -11.61 -19.88 -15.60
CA ARG A 212 -10.35 -19.58 -16.30
C ARG A 212 -10.51 -19.28 -17.78
N THR A 213 -11.65 -19.59 -18.40
CA THR A 213 -11.88 -19.38 -19.85
C THR A 213 -12.24 -17.95 -20.22
N SER A 214 -12.31 -17.04 -19.25
CA SER A 214 -12.72 -15.66 -19.47
C SER A 214 -11.96 -14.71 -18.57
N LEU A 215 -11.83 -13.48 -19.01
CA LEU A 215 -11.30 -12.41 -18.19
C LEU A 215 -12.35 -11.90 -17.20
N TRP A 216 -12.04 -11.93 -15.90
CA TRP A 216 -12.95 -11.50 -14.83
C TRP A 216 -12.48 -10.23 -14.13
N ILE A 217 -13.42 -9.47 -13.59
CA ILE A 217 -13.14 -8.30 -12.75
C ILE A 217 -14.06 -8.29 -11.52
N CYS A 218 -13.50 -8.00 -10.34
CA CYS A 218 -14.31 -7.89 -9.13
C CYS A 218 -15.09 -6.57 -9.12
N TYR A 219 -16.26 -6.56 -8.46
CA TYR A 219 -17.13 -5.36 -8.42
C TYR A 219 -16.46 -4.12 -7.82
N THR A 220 -15.44 -4.29 -6.96
CA THR A 220 -14.69 -3.16 -6.41
C THR A 220 -13.76 -2.53 -7.44
N CYS A 221 -13.01 -3.34 -8.19
CA CYS A 221 -12.15 -2.84 -9.26
C CYS A 221 -13.00 -2.25 -10.38
N HIS A 222 -14.06 -2.95 -10.80
CA HIS A 222 -14.98 -2.48 -11.84
C HIS A 222 -15.54 -1.08 -11.54
N ARG A 223 -16.11 -0.86 -10.34
CA ARG A 223 -16.68 0.44 -9.95
C ARG A 223 -15.65 1.57 -9.89
N LYS A 224 -14.39 1.27 -9.56
CA LYS A 224 -13.31 2.27 -9.52
C LYS A 224 -12.83 2.60 -10.92
N MET A 225 -12.63 1.59 -11.76
CA MET A 225 -12.22 1.76 -13.16
C MET A 225 -13.27 2.51 -13.98
N LEU A 226 -14.58 2.25 -13.77
CA LEU A 226 -15.65 3.03 -14.41
C LEU A 226 -15.61 4.53 -14.08
N LYS A 227 -15.01 4.90 -12.95
CA LYS A 227 -14.83 6.31 -12.54
C LYS A 227 -13.51 6.90 -13.02
N GLY A 228 -12.78 6.20 -13.89
CA GLY A 228 -11.44 6.59 -14.34
C GLY A 228 -10.39 6.56 -13.23
N LYS A 229 -10.59 5.77 -12.16
CA LYS A 229 -9.65 5.67 -11.03
C LYS A 229 -8.98 4.31 -10.98
N ILE A 230 -7.67 4.29 -10.74
CA ILE A 230 -6.91 3.07 -10.49
C ILE A 230 -7.34 2.47 -9.14
N PRO A 231 -7.77 1.20 -9.08
CA PRO A 231 -8.10 0.55 -7.82
C PRO A 231 -6.89 0.48 -6.90
N ALA A 232 -7.05 0.86 -5.62
CA ALA A 232 -6.00 0.76 -4.61
C ALA A 232 -5.38 -0.64 -4.51
N ASP A 233 -6.20 -1.69 -4.67
CA ASP A 233 -5.76 -3.09 -4.63
C ASP A 233 -5.21 -3.58 -5.99
N SER A 234 -5.00 -2.70 -6.98
CA SER A 234 -4.49 -3.09 -8.29
C SER A 234 -3.05 -3.58 -8.19
N PHE A 235 -2.70 -4.59 -8.99
CA PHE A 235 -1.31 -5.07 -9.08
C PHE A 235 -0.34 -3.96 -9.50
N SER A 236 -0.81 -2.99 -10.27
CA SER A 236 -0.04 -1.82 -10.72
C SER A 236 0.47 -0.95 -9.55
N ASN A 237 -0.17 -1.02 -8.38
CA ASN A 237 0.26 -0.30 -7.18
C ASN A 237 1.34 -1.08 -6.39
N SER A 238 2.27 -1.75 -7.08
CA SER A 238 3.29 -2.61 -6.46
C SER A 238 2.70 -3.74 -5.59
N LEU A 239 1.50 -4.21 -5.95
CA LEU A 239 0.82 -5.35 -5.32
C LEU A 239 0.86 -6.60 -6.21
N LEU A 240 1.63 -6.55 -7.30
CA LEU A 240 1.89 -7.70 -8.15
C LEU A 240 2.62 -8.78 -7.32
N LEU A 241 2.03 -9.97 -7.28
CA LEU A 241 2.67 -11.14 -6.70
C LEU A 241 3.59 -11.74 -7.77
N GLU A 242 4.89 -11.53 -7.60
CA GLU A 242 5.91 -12.19 -8.39
C GLU A 242 5.95 -13.69 -8.07
N ASP A 243 6.29 -14.48 -9.08
CA ASP A 243 6.45 -15.92 -8.91
C ASP A 243 7.67 -16.20 -8.03
N VAL A 244 7.53 -17.13 -7.08
CA VAL A 244 8.64 -17.49 -6.20
C VAL A 244 9.78 -18.07 -7.06
N PRO A 245 11.01 -17.53 -6.94
CA PRO A 245 12.19 -17.98 -7.69
C PRO A 245 12.38 -19.50 -7.59
N VAL A 246 12.81 -20.13 -8.67
CA VAL A 246 12.91 -21.59 -8.75
C VAL A 246 13.85 -22.18 -7.70
N GLU A 247 14.90 -21.43 -7.37
CA GLU A 247 15.90 -21.75 -6.35
C GLU A 247 15.26 -21.88 -4.96
N LEU A 248 14.30 -21.00 -4.65
CA LEU A 248 13.57 -20.97 -3.37
C LEU A 248 12.36 -21.90 -3.37
N LYS A 249 11.65 -22.00 -4.51
CA LYS A 249 10.41 -22.78 -4.64
C LYS A 249 10.61 -24.28 -4.43
N ARG A 250 11.76 -24.82 -4.82
CA ARG A 250 12.08 -26.25 -4.70
C ARG A 250 12.57 -26.67 -3.31
N LEU A 251 12.82 -25.71 -2.40
CA LEU A 251 13.31 -26.00 -1.06
C LEU A 251 12.22 -26.59 -0.19
N ASN A 252 12.54 -27.67 0.51
CA ASN A 252 11.66 -28.27 1.51
C ASN A 252 11.63 -27.47 2.83
N SER A 253 10.81 -27.89 3.79
CA SER A 253 10.60 -27.16 5.03
C SER A 253 11.82 -27.09 5.97
N ILE A 254 12.74 -28.07 5.90
CA ILE A 254 13.99 -28.06 6.65
C ILE A 254 15.03 -27.19 5.92
N GLU A 255 15.13 -27.34 4.60
CA GLU A 255 15.98 -26.49 3.75
C GLU A 255 15.63 -25.00 3.92
N GLN A 256 14.32 -24.71 3.89
CA GLN A 256 13.62 -23.52 4.40
C GLN A 256 14.31 -22.86 5.59
N GLN A 257 14.38 -23.67 6.65
CA GLN A 257 14.79 -23.27 7.99
C GLN A 257 16.32 -23.20 8.14
N LEU A 258 17.07 -24.00 7.37
CA LEU A 258 18.53 -24.00 7.38
C LEU A 258 19.11 -22.70 6.81
N ILE A 259 18.50 -22.13 5.77
CA ILE A 259 18.95 -20.87 5.16
C ILE A 259 18.33 -19.63 5.80
N ALA A 260 17.35 -19.80 6.71
CA ALA A 260 16.69 -18.67 7.35
C ALA A 260 17.63 -17.98 8.36
N GLN A 261 17.78 -16.66 8.24
CA GLN A 261 18.56 -15.87 9.21
C GLN A 261 17.91 -15.78 10.59
N ASN A 262 16.59 -15.81 10.65
CA ASN A 262 15.82 -15.69 11.89
C ASN A 262 14.70 -16.72 11.90
N ILE A 263 14.59 -17.47 12.98
CA ILE A 263 13.53 -18.46 13.18
C ILE A 263 12.52 -17.87 14.18
N PRO A 264 11.29 -17.57 13.75
CA PRO A 264 10.27 -17.03 14.64
C PRO A 264 9.63 -18.15 15.47
N PHE A 265 9.60 -17.95 16.78
CA PHE A 265 8.83 -18.76 17.73
C PHE A 265 7.57 -18.00 18.10
N MET A 266 6.42 -18.52 17.68
CA MET A 266 5.11 -17.92 17.96
C MET A 266 4.05 -18.99 18.17
N LYS A 267 3.10 -18.70 19.06
CA LYS A 267 1.95 -19.57 19.30
C LYS A 267 0.76 -19.06 18.49
N ILE A 268 0.34 -19.87 17.52
CA ILE A 268 -0.82 -19.56 16.67
C ILE A 268 -2.05 -20.24 17.26
N MET A 269 -3.08 -19.46 17.58
CA MET A 269 -4.35 -19.92 18.17
C MET A 269 -5.52 -19.58 17.24
N ALA A 270 -6.54 -20.44 17.19
CA ALA A 270 -7.79 -20.07 16.55
C ALA A 270 -8.51 -18.99 17.38
N LEU A 271 -8.92 -17.89 16.75
CA LEU A 271 -9.70 -16.86 17.42
C LEU A 271 -11.16 -17.29 17.57
N PRO A 272 -11.87 -16.87 18.64
CA PRO A 272 -13.23 -17.34 18.93
C PRO A 272 -14.26 -17.08 17.82
N LYS A 273 -14.02 -16.11 16.92
CA LYS A 273 -14.94 -15.74 15.83
C LYS A 273 -14.17 -15.49 14.54
N GLY A 274 -14.72 -15.94 13.41
CA GLY A 274 -14.26 -15.56 12.06
C GLY A 274 -13.25 -16.49 11.39
N GLY A 275 -12.93 -17.66 11.96
CA GLY A 275 -12.01 -18.64 11.35
C GLY A 275 -10.56 -18.17 11.19
N GLN A 276 -10.25 -16.96 11.68
CA GLN A 276 -8.92 -16.40 11.65
C GLN A 276 -8.07 -16.99 12.76
N LYS A 277 -6.78 -17.14 12.47
CA LYS A 277 -5.77 -17.54 13.46
C LYS A 277 -5.05 -16.29 13.94
N GLY A 278 -4.93 -16.13 15.25
CA GLY A 278 -4.19 -15.04 15.88
C GLY A 278 -2.92 -15.55 16.55
N VAL A 279 -1.92 -14.68 16.69
CA VAL A 279 -0.76 -14.94 17.53
C VAL A 279 -1.14 -14.68 18.98
N HIS A 280 -0.80 -15.61 19.87
CA HIS A 280 -1.03 -15.49 21.30
C HIS A 280 0.30 -15.38 22.05
N GLY A 281 0.48 -14.28 22.78
CA GLY A 281 1.70 -13.99 23.51
C GLY A 281 2.81 -13.39 22.63
N PRO A 282 4.04 -13.31 23.15
CA PRO A 282 5.16 -12.70 22.42
C PRO A 282 5.61 -13.56 21.23
N VAL A 283 6.09 -12.91 20.18
CA VAL A 283 6.85 -13.53 19.10
C VAL A 283 8.33 -13.35 19.40
N VAL A 284 9.07 -14.45 19.47
CA VAL A 284 10.52 -14.43 19.71
C VAL A 284 11.24 -14.85 18.43
N CYS A 285 11.98 -13.93 17.81
CA CYS A 285 12.82 -14.23 16.66
C CYS A 285 14.22 -14.60 17.13
N VAL A 286 14.65 -15.83 16.88
CA VAL A 286 15.98 -16.30 17.25
C VAL A 286 16.89 -16.26 16.02
N PRO A 287 18.03 -15.55 16.06
CA PRO A 287 19.02 -15.60 15.00
C PRO A 287 19.55 -17.02 14.78
N SER A 288 19.58 -17.45 13.53
CA SER A 288 20.14 -18.73 13.11
C SER A 288 21.60 -18.54 12.70
N ASP A 289 22.45 -19.49 13.07
CA ASP A 289 23.85 -19.49 12.68
C ASP A 289 24.03 -20.17 11.33
N LEU A 290 24.00 -19.37 10.25
CA LEU A 290 24.18 -19.84 8.88
C LEU A 290 25.58 -20.40 8.61
N LYS A 291 26.59 -20.12 9.44
CA LYS A 291 27.95 -20.67 9.25
C LYS A 291 27.96 -22.19 9.34
N LYS A 292 27.06 -22.75 10.17
CA LYS A 292 26.87 -24.20 10.26
C LYS A 292 26.38 -24.80 8.95
N VAL A 293 25.66 -24.03 8.15
CA VAL A 293 25.13 -24.50 6.87
C VAL A 293 26.14 -24.25 5.75
N THR A 294 26.82 -23.10 5.75
CA THR A 294 27.77 -22.77 4.69
C THR A 294 29.15 -23.40 4.85
N SER A 295 29.50 -23.87 6.06
CA SER A 295 30.85 -24.34 6.38
C SER A 295 30.92 -25.74 7.00
N ILE A 296 29.79 -26.40 7.30
CA ILE A 296 29.81 -27.74 7.95
C ILE A 296 29.10 -28.79 7.09
N LEU A 297 28.05 -28.41 6.36
CA LEU A 297 27.30 -29.33 5.51
C LEU A 297 28.22 -29.93 4.42
N PRO A 298 28.36 -31.26 4.35
CA PRO A 298 29.11 -31.92 3.28
C PRO A 298 28.58 -31.51 1.91
N ARG A 299 29.50 -31.22 0.99
CA ARG A 299 29.19 -30.98 -0.41
C ARG A 299 29.80 -32.09 -1.24
N SER A 300 29.05 -32.51 -2.25
CA SER A 300 29.51 -33.42 -3.29
C SER A 300 29.30 -32.73 -4.62
N GLU A 301 30.19 -32.99 -5.58
CA GLU A 301 29.98 -32.62 -6.98
C GLU A 301 28.79 -33.37 -7.57
N ASP A 302 28.43 -34.52 -6.98
CA ASP A 302 27.25 -35.29 -7.35
C ASP A 302 25.97 -34.65 -6.79
N GLU A 303 25.08 -34.23 -7.70
CA GLU A 303 23.75 -33.70 -7.39
C GLU A 303 22.84 -34.71 -6.68
N SER A 304 23.23 -36.00 -6.64
CA SER A 304 22.49 -37.07 -5.98
C SER A 304 22.61 -37.09 -4.45
N LEU A 305 23.51 -36.28 -3.85
CA LEU A 305 23.75 -36.32 -2.41
C LEU A 305 22.52 -35.90 -1.59
N LEU A 306 21.99 -36.85 -0.82
CA LEU A 306 20.89 -36.64 0.12
C LEU A 306 21.38 -36.80 1.57
N LEU A 307 21.33 -35.72 2.33
CA LEU A 307 21.71 -35.73 3.74
C LEU A 307 20.50 -35.85 4.64
N LYS A 308 20.55 -36.81 5.55
CA LYS A 308 19.46 -37.04 6.50
C LYS A 308 19.61 -36.11 7.70
N VAL A 309 18.74 -35.11 7.82
CA VAL A 309 18.84 -34.09 8.88
C VAL A 309 17.71 -34.24 9.88
N LYS A 310 18.08 -34.32 11.17
CA LYS A 310 17.15 -34.30 12.32
C LYS A 310 17.24 -32.94 13.00
N LEU A 311 16.14 -32.18 12.95
CA LEU A 311 16.02 -30.94 13.70
C LEU A 311 15.43 -31.25 15.08
N LYS A 312 16.21 -31.04 16.14
CA LYS A 312 15.78 -31.26 17.52
C LYS A 312 15.52 -29.93 18.22
N ARG A 313 14.55 -29.91 19.13
CA ARG A 313 14.30 -28.75 20.02
C ARG A 313 15.48 -28.49 20.95
N LYS A 314 16.08 -29.56 21.45
CA LYS A 314 17.33 -29.57 22.21
C LYS A 314 18.14 -30.80 21.79
N LEU A 315 19.47 -30.67 21.70
CA LEU A 315 20.33 -31.76 21.22
C LEU A 315 20.27 -33.00 22.13
N ASN A 316 20.08 -32.80 23.43
CA ASN A 316 19.95 -33.86 24.43
C ASN A 316 18.63 -34.64 24.37
N TYR A 317 17.63 -34.19 23.61
CA TYR A 317 16.35 -34.90 23.51
C TYR A 317 16.48 -36.11 22.59
N LYS A 318 15.82 -37.23 22.94
CA LYS A 318 15.77 -38.43 22.09
C LYS A 318 14.94 -38.19 20.82
N GLY A 319 13.80 -37.52 20.96
CA GLY A 319 12.90 -37.18 19.85
C GLY A 319 13.41 -36.04 18.97
N TYR A 320 12.88 -35.97 17.75
CA TYR A 320 13.11 -34.89 16.78
C TYR A 320 11.80 -34.15 16.49
N ASP A 321 11.91 -32.87 16.13
CA ASP A 321 10.78 -32.03 15.72
C ASP A 321 10.51 -32.19 14.22
N LYS A 322 11.58 -32.17 13.41
CA LYS A 322 11.52 -32.46 11.97
C LYS A 322 12.61 -33.45 11.58
N TYR A 323 12.30 -34.28 10.60
CA TYR A 323 13.21 -35.27 10.04
C TYR A 323 12.95 -35.44 8.56
N GLN A 324 13.85 -34.90 7.73
CA GLN A 324 13.75 -34.92 6.27
C GLN A 324 15.14 -35.03 5.65
N PHE A 325 15.17 -35.39 4.38
CA PHE A 325 16.38 -35.33 3.56
C PHE A 325 16.61 -33.90 3.07
N VAL A 326 17.87 -33.51 2.98
CA VAL A 326 18.33 -32.18 2.58
C VAL A 326 19.33 -32.35 1.45
N ARG A 327 19.19 -31.55 0.39
CA ARG A 327 20.12 -31.49 -0.73
C ARG A 327 21.05 -30.29 -0.56
N PRO A 328 22.36 -30.48 -0.32
CA PRO A 328 23.31 -29.39 -0.16
C PRO A 328 23.31 -28.40 -1.33
N ASN A 329 23.26 -28.91 -2.57
CA ASN A 329 23.30 -28.08 -3.79
C ASN A 329 22.10 -27.12 -3.88
N HIS A 330 20.93 -27.54 -3.39
CA HIS A 330 19.77 -26.66 -3.34
C HIS A 330 19.96 -25.48 -2.38
N LEU A 331 20.59 -25.74 -1.23
CA LEU A 331 20.88 -24.70 -0.24
C LEU A 331 21.88 -23.69 -0.78
N GLU A 332 22.93 -24.16 -1.44
CA GLU A 332 23.96 -23.31 -2.03
C GLU A 332 23.39 -22.38 -3.11
N GLN A 333 22.67 -22.95 -4.08
CA GLN A 333 22.03 -22.18 -5.14
C GLN A 333 21.00 -21.17 -4.57
N ALA A 334 20.24 -21.55 -3.54
CA ALA A 334 19.33 -20.63 -2.87
C ALA A 334 20.05 -19.49 -2.12
N LEU A 335 21.17 -19.78 -1.45
CA LEU A 335 21.97 -18.77 -0.75
C LEU A 335 22.65 -17.81 -1.72
N LEU A 336 23.17 -18.31 -2.84
CA LEU A 336 23.73 -17.47 -3.92
C LEU A 336 22.66 -16.52 -4.48
N TYR A 337 21.48 -17.05 -4.80
CA TYR A 337 20.34 -16.24 -5.24
C TYR A 337 19.96 -15.16 -4.22
N LEU A 338 19.84 -15.54 -2.94
CA LEU A 338 19.50 -14.59 -1.87
C LEU A 338 20.58 -13.53 -1.68
N LYS A 339 21.85 -13.87 -1.81
CA LYS A 339 22.94 -12.90 -1.65
C LYS A 339 22.93 -11.82 -2.75
N ASP A 340 22.55 -12.21 -3.96
CA ASP A 340 22.43 -11.31 -5.10
C ASP A 340 21.16 -10.42 -5.01
N GLN A 341 20.01 -11.04 -4.71
CA GLN A 341 18.69 -10.38 -4.79
C GLN A 341 18.19 -9.80 -3.46
N ASN A 342 18.74 -10.21 -2.32
CA ASN A 342 18.24 -9.82 -1.00
C ASN A 342 19.31 -9.10 -0.16
N ILE A 343 19.04 -7.83 0.15
CA ILE A 343 19.95 -6.96 0.92
C ILE A 343 20.40 -7.54 2.26
N TRP A 344 19.56 -8.36 2.90
CA TRP A 344 19.85 -8.94 4.22
C TRP A 344 20.88 -10.07 4.15
N TYR A 345 21.08 -10.69 2.99
CA TYR A 345 21.96 -11.85 2.81
C TYR A 345 23.37 -11.47 2.32
N LYS A 346 23.67 -10.18 2.14
CA LYS A 346 24.97 -9.70 1.63
C LYS A 346 26.16 -10.15 2.47
N ASP A 347 26.01 -10.17 3.79
CA ASP A 347 27.06 -10.53 4.74
C ASP A 347 27.25 -12.04 4.93
N VAL A 348 26.43 -12.86 4.25
CA VAL A 348 26.54 -14.32 4.34
C VAL A 348 27.76 -14.79 3.55
N THR A 349 28.70 -15.42 4.25
CA THR A 349 29.90 -16.04 3.66
C THR A 349 29.59 -17.50 3.28
N ILE A 350 29.66 -17.80 1.98
CA ILE A 350 29.60 -19.16 1.45
C ILE A 350 31.05 -19.58 1.24
N ASN A 351 31.52 -20.54 2.04
CA ASN A 351 32.86 -21.09 1.85
C ASN A 351 32.76 -22.02 0.64
N ASN A 352 33.47 -21.81 -0.46
CA ASN A 352 33.43 -22.71 -1.64
C ASN A 352 34.49 -23.82 -1.61
N GLU A 353 35.47 -23.71 -0.70
CA GLU A 353 36.64 -24.59 -0.61
C GLU A 353 36.43 -25.75 0.39
N TRP A 354 35.35 -25.70 1.17
CA TRP A 354 35.01 -26.74 2.13
C TRP A 354 34.55 -28.04 1.45
N ILE A 355 35.45 -29.01 1.39
CA ILE A 355 35.21 -30.41 1.01
C ILE A 355 35.26 -31.21 2.31
N ASN A 356 34.11 -31.54 2.89
CA ASN A 356 34.04 -32.47 4.02
C ASN A 356 33.66 -33.86 3.45
N PRO A 357 34.63 -34.73 3.14
CA PRO A 357 34.32 -36.09 2.72
C PRO A 357 33.51 -36.76 3.82
N ILE A 358 32.44 -37.44 3.42
CA ILE A 358 31.60 -38.19 4.36
C ILE A 358 32.50 -39.28 4.97
N PRO A 359 32.59 -39.39 6.30
CA PRO A 359 33.33 -40.50 6.91
C PRO A 359 32.74 -41.80 6.39
N GLU A 360 33.58 -42.70 5.85
CA GLU A 360 33.15 -44.04 5.50
C GLU A 360 32.52 -44.67 6.75
N LEU A 361 31.26 -45.09 6.62
CA LEU A 361 30.58 -45.79 7.70
C LEU A 361 31.28 -47.15 7.83
N ASP A 362 31.97 -47.35 8.96
CA ASP A 362 32.47 -48.66 9.34
C ASP A 362 31.24 -49.57 9.54
N ASP A 363 30.99 -50.50 8.61
CA ASP A 363 29.84 -51.42 8.60
C ASP A 363 29.81 -52.38 9.82
N ASN A 364 30.76 -52.25 10.76
CA ASN A 364 30.94 -53.11 11.92
C ASN A 364 30.39 -52.55 13.24
N GLN A 365 29.57 -51.51 13.25
CA GLN A 365 28.78 -51.13 14.43
C GLN A 365 27.27 -51.32 14.22
N VAL A 366 26.88 -52.55 13.86
CA VAL A 366 25.57 -53.08 14.25
C VAL A 366 25.64 -53.36 15.76
N VAL A 367 25.38 -52.34 16.58
CA VAL A 367 25.16 -52.53 18.02
C VAL A 367 23.67 -52.61 18.27
N ASN A 368 23.23 -53.88 18.36
CA ASN A 368 22.07 -54.46 19.03
C ASN A 368 21.06 -53.51 19.73
N GLU A 369 19.80 -53.69 19.29
CA GLU A 369 18.48 -53.51 19.96
C GLU A 369 18.14 -52.19 20.70
#